data_AF-A0A951WIM7-F1
#
_entry.id   AF-A0A951WIM7-F1
#
_cell.length_a   1.000
_cell.length_b   1.000
_cell.length_c   1.000
_cell.angle_alpha   90.00
_cell.angle_beta   90.00
_cell.angle_gamma   90.00
#
_symmetry.space_group_name_H-M   'P 1'
#
loop_
_entity.id
_entity.type
_entity.pdbx_description
1 polymer ?
#
loop_
_entity_poly.entity_id
_entity_poly.type
_entity_poly.pdbx_seq_one_letter_code
_entity_poly.pdbx_strand_id
1 'polypeptide(L)'
;MRTISRSLRYFLARLLRIRDTPESVAAGFSIGIAVGCIPFFGIQTAIALFLAFVFRVSKVACVLGSVWTNPVTAFPVYYACYRLGLIITGRDGVGFEQFSAVLNKAETSNGLAALGASFFIPLAWGCLFAALILSPLAYYSVLWWLARRGRVKKCAQAQSIRERI
;
A
#
# COMPACT_ATOMS: atom_id res chain seq x y z
N MET A 1 9.30 7.31 22.91
CA MET A 1 8.76 7.17 21.53
C MET A 1 9.23 8.32 20.63
N ARG A 2 10.43 8.27 20.01
CA ARG A 2 10.99 9.39 19.20
C ARG A 2 11.63 8.98 17.87
N THR A 3 11.60 7.70 17.49
CA THR A 3 12.38 7.20 16.34
C THR A 3 11.62 7.21 15.00
N ILE A 4 10.28 7.19 15.02
CA ILE A 4 9.43 7.17 13.81
C ILE A 4 9.59 8.44 12.95
N SER A 5 9.91 9.59 13.55
CA SER A 5 9.90 10.88 12.86
C SER A 5 11.02 11.06 11.83
N ARG A 6 12.09 10.27 11.88
CA ARG A 6 13.23 10.41 10.94
C ARG A 6 12.94 9.70 9.62
N SER A 7 12.56 8.42 9.66
CA SER A 7 12.21 7.67 8.44
C SER A 7 11.02 8.31 7.72
N LEU A 8 9.98 8.75 8.46
CA LEU A 8 8.87 9.50 7.86
C LEU A 8 9.37 10.78 7.18
N ARG A 9 10.23 11.57 7.83
CA ARG A 9 10.76 12.81 7.23
C ARG A 9 11.55 12.57 5.95
N TYR A 10 12.35 11.50 5.86
CA TYR A 10 13.05 11.14 4.63
C TYR A 10 12.08 10.69 3.53
N PHE A 11 11.09 9.89 3.87
CA PHE A 11 10.02 9.45 2.96
C PHE A 11 9.23 10.64 2.42
N LEU A 12 8.85 11.55 3.32
CA LEU A 12 8.14 12.80 3.01
C LEU A 12 9.01 13.76 2.20
N ALA A 13 10.32 13.86 2.48
CA ALA A 13 11.24 14.66 1.68
C ALA A 13 11.39 14.10 0.25
N ARG A 14 11.33 12.78 0.09
CA ARG A 14 11.36 12.10 -1.21
C ARG A 14 10.06 12.32 -1.97
N LEU A 15 8.89 12.22 -1.31
CA LEU A 15 7.58 12.62 -1.87
C LEU A 15 7.57 14.10 -2.28
N LEU A 16 8.15 14.97 -1.47
CA LEU A 16 8.28 16.41 -1.76
C LEU A 16 9.30 16.72 -2.87
N ARG A 17 10.12 15.78 -3.32
CA ARG A 17 11.01 15.99 -4.47
C ARG A 17 10.38 15.55 -5.79
N ILE A 18 9.25 14.86 -5.74
CA ILE A 18 8.48 14.44 -6.92
C ILE A 18 7.93 15.70 -7.61
N ARG A 19 8.19 15.82 -8.90
CA ARG A 19 7.69 16.89 -9.77
C ARG A 19 6.35 16.52 -10.42
N ASP A 20 5.49 15.83 -9.67
CA ASP A 20 4.16 15.42 -10.12
C ASP A 20 3.10 16.29 -9.42
N THR A 21 1.90 16.31 -10.00
CA THR A 21 0.75 17.00 -9.41
C THR A 21 0.38 16.38 -8.07
N PRO A 22 -0.13 17.17 -7.10
CA PRO A 22 -0.52 16.64 -5.80
C PRO A 22 -1.59 15.54 -5.90
N GLU A 23 -2.48 15.63 -6.90
CA GLU A 23 -3.48 14.61 -7.21
C GLU A 23 -2.82 13.32 -7.69
N SER A 24 -1.81 13.40 -8.56
CA SER A 24 -1.06 12.23 -9.06
C SER A 24 -0.22 11.56 -7.96
N VAL A 25 0.33 12.35 -7.03
CA VAL A 25 1.05 11.82 -5.86
C VAL A 25 0.09 11.13 -4.90
N ALA A 26 -1.05 11.74 -4.59
CA ALA A 26 -2.06 11.15 -3.71
C ALA A 26 -2.66 9.86 -4.30
N ALA A 27 -3.00 9.88 -5.59
CA ALA A 27 -3.50 8.72 -6.32
C ALA A 27 -2.45 7.59 -6.35
N GLY A 28 -1.20 7.91 -6.71
CA GLY A 28 -0.10 6.94 -6.70
C GLY A 28 0.07 6.29 -5.33
N PHE A 29 0.11 7.08 -4.27
CA PHE A 29 0.25 6.56 -2.90
C PHE A 29 -0.91 5.64 -2.48
N SER A 30 -2.15 6.01 -2.83
CA SER A 30 -3.34 5.20 -2.52
C SER A 30 -3.36 3.84 -3.23
N ILE A 31 -2.90 3.80 -4.49
CA ILE A 31 -2.71 2.56 -5.26
C ILE A 31 -1.59 1.73 -4.63
N GLY A 32 -0.50 2.39 -4.24
CA GLY A 32 0.61 1.75 -3.53
C GLY A 32 0.16 1.00 -2.28
N ILE A 33 -0.68 1.63 -1.45
CA ILE A 33 -1.24 0.99 -0.25
C ILE A 33 -2.18 -0.16 -0.59
N ALA A 34 -3.04 0.00 -1.60
CA ALA A 34 -3.93 -1.08 -2.03
C ALA A 34 -3.13 -2.32 -2.49
N VAL A 35 -2.05 -2.11 -3.27
CA VAL A 35 -1.13 -3.17 -3.68
C VAL A 35 -0.32 -3.71 -2.50
N GLY A 36 0.03 -2.83 -1.56
CA GLY A 36 0.66 -3.13 -0.27
C GLY A 36 -0.14 -4.13 0.57
N CYS A 37 -1.47 -4.08 0.49
CA CYS A 37 -2.36 -5.01 1.18
C CYS A 37 -2.40 -6.41 0.53
N ILE A 38 -1.87 -6.58 -0.68
CA ILE A 38 -1.87 -7.88 -1.35
C ILE A 38 -0.56 -8.61 -1.00
N PRO A 39 -0.62 -9.81 -0.38
CA PRO A 39 0.56 -10.54 0.08
C PRO A 39 1.30 -11.26 -1.07
N PHE A 40 1.64 -10.53 -2.14
CA PHE A 40 2.45 -11.01 -3.27
C PHE A 40 3.93 -10.65 -3.09
N PHE A 41 4.62 -11.36 -2.21
CA PHE A 41 6.06 -11.15 -2.01
C PHE A 41 6.84 -11.35 -3.33
N GLY A 42 7.71 -10.40 -3.67
CA GLY A 42 8.51 -10.40 -4.90
C GLY A 42 7.84 -9.73 -6.12
N ILE A 43 6.54 -9.99 -6.38
CA ILE A 43 5.83 -9.44 -7.56
C ILE A 43 5.10 -8.12 -7.22
N GLN A 44 4.88 -7.82 -5.94
CA GLN A 44 4.18 -6.61 -5.47
C GLN A 44 4.73 -5.32 -6.08
N THR A 45 6.05 -5.16 -6.14
CA THR A 45 6.69 -3.96 -6.72
C THR A 45 6.43 -3.86 -8.22
N ALA A 46 6.44 -4.98 -8.94
CA ALA A 46 6.13 -5.01 -10.37
C ALA A 46 4.66 -4.64 -10.61
N ILE A 47 3.73 -5.19 -9.83
CA ILE A 47 2.29 -4.84 -9.90
C ILE A 47 2.07 -3.35 -9.56
N ALA A 48 2.71 -2.85 -8.51
CA ALA A 48 2.60 -1.44 -8.11
C ALA A 48 3.11 -0.50 -9.22
N LEU A 49 4.25 -0.83 -9.83
CA LEU A 49 4.81 -0.06 -10.95
C LEU A 49 3.95 -0.17 -12.22
N PHE A 50 3.40 -1.34 -12.51
CA PHE A 50 2.50 -1.56 -13.63
C PHE A 50 1.22 -0.74 -13.48
N LEU A 51 0.57 -0.79 -12.30
CA LEU A 51 -0.59 0.03 -12.00
C LEU A 51 -0.25 1.52 -12.05
N ALA A 52 0.90 1.93 -11.52
CA ALA A 52 1.33 3.32 -11.61
C ALA A 52 1.50 3.80 -13.07
N PHE A 53 1.99 2.91 -13.94
CA PHE A 53 2.11 3.18 -15.37
C PHE A 53 0.74 3.28 -16.07
N VAL A 54 -0.16 2.32 -15.81
CA VAL A 54 -1.50 2.28 -16.41
C VAL A 54 -2.33 3.50 -16.01
N PHE A 55 -2.36 3.84 -14.71
CA PHE A 55 -3.11 4.99 -14.22
C PHE A 55 -2.38 6.33 -14.42
N ARG A 56 -1.18 6.32 -15.01
CA ARG A 56 -0.33 7.51 -15.24
C ARG A 56 -0.13 8.35 -13.97
N VAL A 57 -0.01 7.68 -12.83
CA VAL A 57 0.22 8.30 -11.52
C VAL A 57 1.70 8.28 -11.15
N SER A 58 2.07 8.97 -10.07
CA SER A 58 3.45 9.03 -9.64
C SER A 58 3.97 7.65 -9.21
N LYS A 59 4.88 7.09 -10.02
CA LYS A 59 5.53 5.79 -9.77
C LYS A 59 6.26 5.78 -8.42
N VAL A 60 6.91 6.91 -8.09
CA VAL A 60 7.62 7.06 -6.81
C VAL A 60 6.63 7.04 -5.66
N ALA A 61 5.52 7.77 -5.75
CA ALA A 61 4.50 7.74 -4.69
C ALA A 61 3.87 6.36 -4.54
N CYS A 62 3.65 5.63 -5.65
CA CYS A 62 3.13 4.26 -5.63
C CYS A 62 4.06 3.27 -4.94
N VAL A 63 5.35 3.26 -5.31
CA VAL A 63 6.35 2.41 -4.64
C VAL A 63 6.46 2.78 -3.16
N LEU A 64 6.39 4.07 -2.83
CA LEU A 64 6.41 4.51 -1.44
C LEU A 64 5.16 4.04 -0.66
N GLY A 65 3.99 4.01 -1.30
CA GLY A 65 2.77 3.45 -0.69
C GLY A 65 2.86 1.94 -0.47
N SER A 66 3.48 1.19 -1.39
CA SER A 66 3.59 -0.27 -1.30
C SER A 66 4.66 -0.76 -0.33
N VAL A 67 5.70 0.05 -0.05
CA VAL A 67 6.84 -0.32 0.79
C VAL A 67 6.55 -0.22 2.30
N TRP A 68 5.35 0.20 2.72
CA TRP A 68 4.96 0.21 4.14
C TRP A 68 4.99 -1.20 4.77
N THR A 69 4.76 -2.25 3.98
CA THR A 69 4.86 -3.66 4.38
C THR A 69 6.31 -4.17 4.33
N ASN A 70 7.14 -3.73 5.27
CA ASN A 70 8.42 -4.39 5.53
C ASN A 70 8.16 -5.79 6.15
N PRO A 71 8.92 -6.86 5.84
CA PRO A 71 8.73 -8.21 6.38
C PRO A 71 8.38 -8.26 7.87
N VAL A 72 9.04 -7.44 8.70
CA VAL A 72 8.78 -7.36 10.16
C VAL A 72 7.38 -6.84 10.48
N THR A 73 6.89 -5.84 9.74
CA THR A 73 5.56 -5.24 9.92
C THR A 73 4.46 -5.95 9.12
N ALA A 74 4.82 -6.71 8.08
CA ALA A 74 3.88 -7.41 7.24
C ALA A 74 3.16 -8.53 8.00
N PHE A 75 3.89 -9.28 8.84
CA PHE A 75 3.31 -10.37 9.65
C PHE A 75 2.11 -9.92 10.51
N PRO A 76 2.23 -8.92 11.41
CA PRO A 76 1.09 -8.50 12.23
C PRO A 76 -0.03 -7.85 11.42
N VAL A 77 0.29 -7.12 10.35
CA VAL A 77 -0.71 -6.47 9.49
C VAL A 77 -1.54 -7.52 8.73
N TYR A 78 -0.89 -8.48 8.08
CA TYR A 78 -1.61 -9.53 7.37
C TYR A 78 -2.37 -10.47 8.30
N TYR A 79 -1.86 -10.71 9.52
CA TYR A 79 -2.62 -11.45 10.52
C TYR A 79 -3.89 -10.71 10.94
N ALA A 80 -3.81 -9.39 11.14
CA ALA A 80 -4.98 -8.56 11.42
C ALA A 80 -5.98 -8.60 10.24
N CYS A 81 -5.51 -8.47 9.01
CA CYS A 81 -6.34 -8.63 7.82
C CYS A 81 -6.99 -10.02 7.77
N TYR A 82 -6.24 -11.09 8.01
CA TYR A 82 -6.76 -12.46 8.05
C TYR A 82 -7.84 -12.63 9.11
N ARG A 83 -7.62 -12.12 10.32
CA ARG A 83 -8.62 -12.13 11.40
C ARG A 83 -9.88 -11.37 11.05
N LEU A 84 -9.76 -10.20 10.42
CA LEU A 84 -10.90 -9.46 9.88
C LEU A 84 -11.63 -10.29 8.82
N GLY A 85 -10.90 -10.92 7.92
CA GLY A 85 -11.43 -11.83 6.92
C GLY A 85 -12.21 -13.01 7.49
N LEU A 86 -11.72 -13.62 8.57
CA LEU A 86 -12.42 -14.72 9.26
C LEU A 86 -13.72 -14.25 9.88
N ILE A 87 -13.74 -13.07 10.50
CA ILE A 87 -14.95 -12.46 11.05
C ILE A 87 -15.97 -12.20 9.93
N ILE A 88 -15.52 -11.67 8.79
CA ILE A 88 -16.39 -11.35 7.65
C ILE A 88 -16.92 -12.62 6.96
N THR A 89 -16.10 -13.66 6.86
CA THR A 89 -16.46 -14.91 6.17
C THR A 89 -17.13 -15.93 7.09
N GLY A 90 -17.17 -15.69 8.40
CA GLY A 90 -17.75 -16.59 9.40
C GLY A 90 -17.03 -17.94 9.49
N ARG A 91 -15.75 -18.00 9.14
CA ARG A 91 -14.95 -19.24 9.10
C ARG A 91 -14.07 -19.36 10.34
N ASP A 92 -13.87 -20.60 10.79
CA ASP A 92 -12.82 -20.93 11.75
C ASP A 92 -11.45 -20.83 11.07
N GLY A 93 -10.51 -20.17 11.74
CA GLY A 93 -9.20 -19.90 11.18
C GLY A 93 -8.07 -20.41 12.06
N VAL A 94 -6.87 -20.30 11.51
CA VAL A 94 -5.65 -20.78 12.17
C VAL A 94 -5.11 -19.77 13.19
N GLY A 95 -4.48 -20.29 14.24
CA GLY A 95 -3.79 -19.49 15.26
C GLY A 95 -2.58 -18.74 14.69
N PHE A 96 -2.07 -17.75 15.43
CA PHE A 96 -0.94 -16.91 15.00
C PHE A 96 0.33 -17.71 14.63
N GLU A 97 0.63 -18.76 15.38
CA GLU A 97 1.79 -19.65 15.14
C GLU A 97 1.69 -20.43 13.81
N GLN A 98 0.49 -20.86 13.46
CA GLN A 98 0.24 -21.54 12.19
C GLN A 98 0.25 -20.53 11.04
N PHE A 99 -0.28 -19.32 11.26
CA PHE A 99 -0.26 -18.24 10.29
C PHE A 99 1.17 -17.79 9.93
N SER A 100 2.05 -17.64 10.93
CA SER A 100 3.44 -17.26 10.72
C SER A 100 4.22 -18.36 9.98
N ALA A 101 4.02 -19.63 10.34
CA ALA A 101 4.61 -20.76 9.62
C ALA A 101 4.14 -20.83 8.16
N VAL A 102 2.88 -20.51 7.90
CA VAL A 102 2.27 -20.46 6.57
C VAL A 102 2.84 -19.35 5.71
N LEU A 103 2.94 -18.13 6.24
CA LEU A 103 3.52 -17.02 5.49
C LEU A 103 4.98 -17.28 5.13
N ASN A 104 5.77 -17.82 6.05
CA ASN A 104 7.17 -18.20 5.78
C ASN A 104 7.27 -19.34 4.74
N LYS A 105 6.35 -20.32 4.77
CA LYS A 105 6.31 -21.41 3.79
C LYS A 105 5.76 -20.98 2.42
N ALA A 106 4.88 -19.99 2.36
CA ALA A 106 4.35 -19.43 1.12
C ALA A 106 5.46 -18.77 0.28
N GLU A 107 6.55 -18.30 0.90
CA GLU A 107 7.72 -17.79 0.20
C GLU A 107 8.53 -18.90 -0.50
N THR A 108 8.42 -20.15 -0.04
CA THR A 108 9.06 -21.32 -0.67
C THR A 108 8.01 -22.12 -1.43
N SER A 109 7.82 -21.76 -2.70
CA SER A 109 7.05 -22.35 -3.84
C SER A 109 6.11 -23.58 -3.66
N ASN A 110 6.35 -24.48 -2.71
CA ASN A 110 5.60 -25.72 -2.51
C ASN A 110 4.62 -25.69 -1.30
N GLY A 111 4.60 -24.63 -0.49
CA GLY A 111 3.68 -24.50 0.65
C GLY A 111 2.28 -23.97 0.31
N LEU A 112 2.14 -23.30 -0.83
CA LEU A 112 0.94 -22.56 -1.23
C LEU A 112 -0.26 -23.48 -1.59
N ALA A 113 0.03 -24.64 -2.19
CA ALA A 113 -0.97 -25.61 -2.61
C ALA A 113 -1.60 -26.40 -1.45
N ALA A 114 -0.85 -26.59 -0.36
CA ALA A 114 -1.29 -27.38 0.79
C ALA A 114 -2.29 -26.64 1.70
N LEU A 115 -2.43 -25.31 1.54
CA LEU A 115 -3.23 -24.47 2.44
C LEU A 115 -4.67 -24.22 1.97
N GLY A 116 -4.95 -24.56 0.70
CA GLY A 116 -6.29 -24.55 0.13
C GLY A 116 -6.97 -23.17 0.10
N ALA A 117 -8.11 -23.12 -0.59
CA ALA A 117 -8.97 -21.94 -0.65
C ALA A 117 -9.42 -21.45 0.74
N SER A 118 -9.38 -22.31 1.76
CA SER A 118 -9.76 -21.99 3.13
C SER A 118 -8.87 -20.94 3.82
N PHE A 119 -7.59 -20.83 3.44
CA PHE A 119 -6.71 -19.79 3.96
C PHE A 119 -6.75 -18.51 3.10
N PHE A 120 -6.77 -18.67 1.78
CA PHE A 120 -6.73 -17.54 0.85
C PHE A 120 -8.04 -16.75 0.80
N ILE A 121 -9.20 -17.39 0.96
CA ILE A 121 -10.50 -16.70 0.91
C ILE A 121 -10.62 -15.66 2.03
N PRO A 122 -10.44 -16.00 3.32
CA PRO A 122 -10.51 -15.00 4.39
C PRO A 122 -9.43 -13.94 4.23
N LEU A 123 -8.20 -14.32 3.89
CA LEU A 123 -7.11 -13.36 3.70
C LEU A 123 -7.43 -12.36 2.58
N ALA A 124 -7.96 -12.82 1.45
CA ALA A 124 -8.35 -11.97 0.33
C ALA A 124 -9.47 -10.99 0.72
N TRP A 125 -10.51 -11.47 1.41
CA TRP A 125 -11.57 -10.60 1.92
C TRP A 125 -11.05 -9.57 2.92
N GLY A 126 -10.18 -10.00 3.84
CA GLY A 126 -9.53 -9.12 4.80
C GLY A 126 -8.70 -8.03 4.13
N CYS A 127 -7.88 -8.40 3.15
CA CYS A 127 -7.06 -7.47 2.38
C CYS A 127 -7.90 -6.55 1.49
N LEU A 128 -9.00 -7.04 0.90
CA LEU A 128 -9.92 -6.25 0.11
C LEU A 128 -10.60 -5.17 0.96
N PHE A 129 -11.13 -5.55 2.13
CA PHE A 129 -11.73 -4.61 3.07
C PHE A 129 -10.71 -3.61 3.60
N ALA A 130 -9.51 -4.08 3.95
CA ALA A 130 -8.43 -3.20 4.38
C ALA A 130 -8.09 -2.19 3.26
N ALA A 131 -7.89 -2.64 2.03
CA ALA A 131 -7.60 -1.78 0.89
C ALA A 131 -8.73 -0.77 0.63
N LEU A 132 -10.00 -1.20 0.73
CA LEU A 132 -11.17 -0.34 0.52
C LEU A 132 -11.23 0.81 1.54
N ILE A 133 -10.76 0.61 2.76
CA ILE A 133 -10.75 1.63 3.82
C ILE A 133 -9.46 2.45 3.77
N LEU A 134 -8.31 1.78 3.75
CA LEU A 134 -6.99 2.41 3.83
C LEU A 134 -6.64 3.22 2.58
N SER A 135 -7.02 2.78 1.39
CA SER A 135 -6.70 3.45 0.14
C SER A 135 -7.32 4.87 0.02
N PRO A 136 -8.64 5.07 0.20
CA PRO A 136 -9.21 6.42 0.18
C PRO A 136 -8.71 7.26 1.36
N LEU A 137 -8.54 6.67 2.54
CA LEU A 137 -8.00 7.38 3.71
C LEU A 137 -6.59 7.91 3.43
N ALA A 138 -5.76 7.13 2.73
CA ALA A 138 -4.44 7.51 2.30
C ALA A 138 -4.44 8.60 1.21
N TYR A 139 -5.37 8.50 0.25
CA TYR A 139 -5.56 9.54 -0.76
C TYR A 139 -5.86 10.89 -0.10
N TYR A 140 -6.87 10.93 0.78
CA TYR A 140 -7.27 12.17 1.44
C TYR A 140 -6.20 12.71 2.39
N SER A 141 -5.51 11.85 3.15
CA SER A 141 -4.45 12.28 4.06
C SER A 141 -3.24 12.86 3.32
N VAL A 142 -2.83 12.26 2.19
CA VAL A 142 -1.76 12.80 1.35
C VAL A 142 -2.20 14.10 0.67
N LEU A 143 -3.39 14.14 0.09
CA LEU A 143 -3.91 15.34 -0.57
C LEU A 143 -4.03 16.51 0.40
N TRP A 144 -4.60 16.28 1.59
CA TRP A 144 -4.72 17.28 2.64
C TRP A 144 -3.36 17.78 3.12
N TRP A 145 -2.39 16.88 3.27
CA TRP A 145 -1.03 17.24 3.68
C TRP A 145 -0.32 18.10 2.62
N LEU A 146 -0.49 17.77 1.33
CA LEU A 146 0.05 18.54 0.21
C LEU A 146 -0.64 19.89 0.03
N ALA A 147 -1.95 19.96 0.28
CA ALA A 147 -2.74 21.19 0.29
C ALA A 147 -2.27 22.15 1.40
N ARG A 148 -2.05 21.65 2.62
CA ARG A 148 -1.53 22.44 3.75
C ARG A 148 -0.13 23.02 3.51
N ARG A 149 0.70 22.38 2.67
CA ARG A 149 2.03 22.88 2.32
C ARG A 149 2.04 23.84 1.11
N GLY A 150 0.88 24.30 0.64
CA GLY A 150 0.76 25.33 -0.40
C GLY A 150 1.20 24.90 -1.80
N ARG A 151 1.40 23.60 -2.05
CA ARG A 151 1.88 23.08 -3.34
C ARG A 151 0.80 22.94 -4.41
N VAL A 152 -0.47 22.86 -4.00
CA VAL A 152 -1.61 22.83 -4.93
C VAL A 152 -1.59 24.06 -5.85
N LYS A 153 -1.29 25.25 -5.30
CA LYS A 153 -1.23 26.50 -6.09
C LYS A 153 0.00 26.60 -6.98
N LYS A 154 1.18 26.14 -6.52
CA LYS A 154 2.44 26.24 -7.28
C LYS A 154 2.54 25.24 -8.44
N CYS A 155 1.98 24.04 -8.31
CA CYS A 155 1.97 23.03 -9.38
C CYS A 155 0.95 23.36 -10.48
N ALA A 156 -0.24 23.84 -10.11
CA ALA A 156 -1.24 24.32 -11.08
C ALA A 156 -0.70 25.48 -11.94
N GLN A 157 0.03 26.42 -11.32
CA GLN A 157 0.64 27.56 -12.01
C GLN A 157 1.85 27.16 -12.90
N ALA A 158 2.59 26.12 -12.54
CA ALA A 158 3.70 25.60 -13.35
C ALA A 158 3.21 24.81 -14.58
N GLN A 159 2.07 24.11 -14.49
CA GLN A 159 1.47 23.42 -15.63
C GLN A 159 0.84 24.38 -16.64
N SER A 160 0.17 25.44 -16.19
CA SER A 160 -0.41 26.46 -17.09
C SER A 160 0.63 27.26 -17.88
N ILE A 161 1.86 27.38 -17.37
CA ILE A 161 2.98 27.99 -18.09
C ILE A 161 3.49 27.05 -19.20
N ARG A 162 3.44 25.73 -18.97
CA ARG A 162 3.92 24.72 -19.92
C ARG A 162 2.94 24.46 -21.07
N GLU A 163 1.63 24.60 -20.83
CA GLU A 163 0.62 24.51 -21.91
C GLU A 163 0.58 25.74 -22.82
N ARG A 164 1.26 26.83 -22.42
CA ARG A 164 1.38 28.07 -23.19
C ARG A 164 2.68 28.20 -23.99
N ILE A 165 3.60 27.23 -23.89
CA ILE A 165 4.87 27.17 -24.63
C ILE A 165 4.79 25.99 -25.60
#